data_AF-A0A932JM04-F1
#
_entry.id   AF-A0A932JM04-F1
#
_cell.length_a   1.000
_cell.length_b   1.000
_cell.length_c   1.000
_cell.angle_alpha   90.00
_cell.angle_beta   90.00
_cell.angle_gamma   90.00
#
_symmetry.space_group_name_H-M   'P 1'
#
loop_
_entity.id
_entity.type
_entity.pdbx_description
1 polymer ?
#
loop_
_entity_poly.entity_id
_entity_poly.type
_entity_poly.pdbx_seq_one_letter_code
_entity_poly.pdbx_strand_id
1 'polypeptide(L)'
;MRALWGKAMAPKIPFAAKDLPEKVTTSTDHMSISGVQAKALVRLNKDSGELEFAPTGSTHILKPEPNEYPDLPAMENVCMIMAEAVGMNVPPHGLFPMADGRLCYVIKRFDRTEDGGKIQSETMYQLLGSTDKYEGSLESIGKAIRAHAENVGLDTIDFFERVLFCFLIGNGDMHLKNWALLIRDKKASLAPVYDLVSSRVYFKREEDSALMISAKKNKLRRSDFERFAAYLKIDPKAAANTVSSRLAPRQTASLFSD
;
A
#
# COMPACT_ATOMS: atom_id res chain seq x y z
N MET A 1 16.64 4.29 -8.10
CA MET A 1 17.77 3.40 -7.69
C MET A 1 18.42 3.82 -6.37
N ARG A 2 19.03 5.02 -6.25
CA ARG A 2 19.70 5.44 -5.00
C ARG A 2 18.80 5.42 -3.75
N ALA A 3 17.55 5.88 -3.86
CA ALA A 3 16.61 5.89 -2.73
C ALA A 3 16.25 4.47 -2.24
N LEU A 4 16.16 3.50 -3.16
CA LEU A 4 15.85 2.11 -2.86
C LEU A 4 17.09 1.39 -2.31
N TRP A 5 18.20 1.44 -3.05
CA TRP A 5 19.35 0.56 -2.80
C TRP A 5 20.54 1.22 -2.10
N GLY A 6 20.54 2.55 -1.95
CA GLY A 6 21.74 3.31 -1.56
C GLY A 6 22.84 3.30 -2.64
N LYS A 7 22.57 2.77 -3.83
CA LYS A 7 23.52 2.59 -4.94
C LYS A 7 22.96 3.17 -6.24
N ALA A 8 23.86 3.48 -7.19
CA ALA A 8 23.48 4.01 -8.50
C ALA A 8 22.77 2.96 -9.37
N MET A 9 23.17 1.69 -9.27
CA MET A 9 22.57 0.57 -9.99
C MET A 9 21.83 -0.36 -9.04
N ALA A 10 20.84 -1.07 -9.58
CA ALA A 10 20.12 -2.10 -8.85
C ALA A 10 21.02 -3.34 -8.65
N PRO A 11 20.98 -3.97 -7.46
CA PRO A 11 21.60 -5.28 -7.26
C PRO A 11 20.84 -6.34 -8.08
N LYS A 12 21.52 -7.45 -8.39
CA LYS A 12 20.84 -8.63 -8.91
C LYS A 12 19.97 -9.26 -7.81
N ILE A 13 18.83 -9.81 -8.20
CA ILE A 13 18.05 -10.70 -7.35
C ILE A 13 18.52 -12.14 -7.66
N PRO A 14 19.33 -12.78 -6.80
CA PRO A 14 19.98 -14.05 -7.15
C PRO A 14 19.07 -15.27 -7.03
N PHE A 15 17.80 -15.08 -6.66
CA PHE A 15 16.83 -16.16 -6.43
C PHE A 15 15.88 -16.29 -7.62
N ALA A 16 15.47 -17.53 -7.95
CA ALA A 16 14.28 -17.77 -8.76
C ALA A 16 13.02 -17.82 -7.88
N ALA A 17 11.84 -17.67 -8.47
CA ALA A 17 10.58 -17.69 -7.71
C ALA A 17 10.37 -19.02 -6.96
N LYS A 18 10.83 -20.14 -7.56
CA LYS A 18 10.76 -21.49 -6.98
C LYS A 18 11.71 -21.71 -5.78
N ASP A 19 12.74 -20.88 -5.64
CA ASP A 19 13.75 -21.01 -4.58
C ASP A 19 13.36 -20.23 -3.33
N LEU A 20 12.22 -19.52 -3.37
CA LEU A 20 11.68 -18.81 -2.22
C LEU A 20 11.20 -19.83 -1.18
N PRO A 21 11.50 -19.63 0.12
CA PRO A 21 11.11 -20.56 1.17
C PRO A 21 9.60 -20.85 1.17
N GLU A 22 9.16 -22.08 1.49
CA GLU A 22 7.71 -22.39 1.54
C GLU A 22 6.91 -21.49 2.50
N LYS A 23 7.55 -21.03 3.59
CA LYS A 23 6.97 -20.08 4.55
C LYS A 23 6.71 -18.69 3.95
N VAL A 24 7.35 -18.39 2.82
CA VAL A 24 7.16 -17.16 2.03
C VAL A 24 6.02 -17.34 1.04
N THR A 25 5.74 -18.56 0.56
CA THR A 25 4.77 -18.85 -0.51
C THR A 25 3.38 -19.28 -0.04
N THR A 26 3.22 -19.57 1.26
CA THR A 26 1.97 -20.07 1.82
C THR A 26 1.15 -18.96 2.48
N SER A 27 0.09 -18.52 1.82
CA SER A 27 -1.03 -17.83 2.46
C SER A 27 -2.33 -18.35 1.84
N THR A 28 -3.27 -18.77 2.68
CA THR A 28 -4.45 -19.57 2.31
C THR A 28 -5.72 -18.75 2.13
N ASP A 29 -5.60 -17.43 1.96
CA ASP A 29 -6.75 -16.53 1.90
C ASP A 29 -7.06 -16.16 0.44
N HIS A 30 -7.76 -17.07 -0.24
CA HIS A 30 -8.18 -16.92 -1.64
C HIS A 30 -9.13 -15.74 -1.90
N MET A 31 -9.62 -15.06 -0.86
CA MET A 31 -10.46 -13.88 -1.01
C MET A 31 -9.66 -12.58 -1.18
N SER A 32 -8.33 -12.62 -1.06
CA SER A 32 -7.47 -11.43 -1.07
C SER A 32 -6.22 -11.60 -1.92
N ILE A 33 -5.81 -10.55 -2.63
CA ILE A 33 -4.55 -10.54 -3.36
C ILE A 33 -3.38 -10.59 -2.39
N SER A 34 -3.48 -9.81 -1.31
CA SER A 34 -2.44 -9.71 -0.28
C SER A 34 -2.18 -11.03 0.45
N GLY A 35 -3.18 -11.93 0.46
CA GLY A 35 -3.15 -13.24 1.08
C GLY A 35 -2.88 -14.41 0.13
N VAL A 36 -2.52 -14.18 -1.14
CA VAL A 36 -2.02 -15.24 -2.04
C VAL A 36 -0.60 -14.95 -2.51
N GLN A 37 -0.19 -13.68 -2.53
CA GLN A 37 1.13 -13.29 -2.97
C GLN A 37 2.22 -13.67 -1.95
N ALA A 38 3.22 -14.41 -2.41
CA ALA A 38 4.40 -14.72 -1.63
C ALA A 38 5.18 -13.44 -1.25
N LYS A 39 5.75 -13.36 -0.04
CA LYS A 39 6.53 -12.19 0.42
C LYS A 39 7.85 -12.60 1.06
N ALA A 40 8.97 -12.29 0.43
CA ALA A 40 10.31 -12.56 0.95
C ALA A 40 10.91 -11.34 1.66
N LEU A 41 11.48 -11.55 2.83
CA LEU A 41 12.21 -10.53 3.57
C LEU A 41 13.70 -10.58 3.21
N VAL A 42 14.25 -9.48 2.71
CA VAL A 42 15.66 -9.43 2.27
C VAL A 42 16.38 -8.18 2.76
N ARG A 43 17.70 -8.20 2.64
CA ARG A 43 18.57 -7.03 2.75
C ARG A 43 19.67 -7.07 1.69
N LEU A 44 20.23 -5.90 1.39
CA LEU A 44 21.42 -5.80 0.56
C LEU A 44 22.65 -6.15 1.41
N ASN A 45 23.35 -7.22 1.06
CA ASN A 45 24.64 -7.56 1.67
C ASN A 45 25.67 -6.51 1.23
N LYS A 46 26.37 -5.89 2.20
CA LYS A 46 27.32 -4.80 1.92
C LYS A 46 28.60 -5.32 1.28
N ASP A 47 29.00 -6.55 1.58
CA ASP A 47 30.25 -7.17 1.13
C ASP A 47 30.09 -7.74 -0.28
N SER A 48 29.06 -8.56 -0.53
CA SER A 48 28.80 -9.14 -1.86
C SER A 48 28.11 -8.15 -2.81
N GLY A 49 27.37 -7.18 -2.28
CA GLY A 49 26.54 -6.29 -3.08
C GLY A 49 25.28 -6.93 -3.66
N GLU A 50 24.95 -8.16 -3.26
CA GLU A 50 23.76 -8.89 -3.68
C GLU A 50 22.68 -8.92 -2.59
N LEU A 51 21.45 -9.29 -2.97
CA LEU A 51 20.37 -9.48 -2.00
C LEU A 51 20.50 -10.83 -1.31
N GLU A 52 20.24 -10.85 0.00
CA GLU A 52 20.18 -12.07 0.81
C GLU A 52 18.89 -12.13 1.62
N PHE A 53 18.39 -13.33 1.89
CA PHE A 53 17.27 -13.53 2.80
C PHE A 53 17.62 -13.06 4.20
N ALA A 54 16.72 -12.29 4.81
CA ALA A 54 16.92 -11.69 6.12
C ALA A 54 15.62 -11.76 6.93
N PRO A 55 15.32 -12.92 7.57
CA PRO A 55 14.19 -13.04 8.48
C PRO A 55 14.23 -12.00 9.60
N THR A 56 15.43 -11.66 10.07
CA THR A 56 15.72 -10.57 10.99
C THR A 56 16.54 -9.49 10.29
N GLY A 57 16.32 -8.22 10.63
CA GLY A 57 17.08 -7.11 10.05
C GLY A 57 16.90 -6.90 8.53
N SER A 58 15.86 -7.46 7.92
CA SER A 58 15.50 -7.13 6.53
C SER A 58 15.19 -5.65 6.40
N THR A 59 15.58 -5.07 5.28
CA THR A 59 15.31 -3.67 4.92
C THR A 59 14.36 -3.56 3.73
N HIS A 60 14.10 -4.67 3.03
CA HIS A 60 13.26 -4.72 1.84
C HIS A 60 12.32 -5.93 1.88
N ILE A 61 11.23 -5.81 1.12
CA ILE A 61 10.28 -6.90 0.86
C ILE A 61 10.29 -7.16 -0.64
N LEU A 62 10.44 -8.42 -1.02
CA LEU A 62 10.28 -8.94 -2.39
C LEU A 62 8.92 -9.59 -2.50
N LYS A 63 8.22 -9.27 -3.59
CA LYS A 63 6.94 -9.86 -3.94
C LYS A 63 7.03 -10.41 -5.37
N PRO A 64 7.38 -11.69 -5.53
CA PRO A 64 7.39 -12.34 -6.84
C PRO A 64 5.98 -12.37 -7.44
N GLU A 65 5.93 -12.68 -8.74
CA GLU A 65 4.69 -12.99 -9.43
C GLU A 65 4.12 -14.34 -8.96
N PRO A 66 2.89 -14.37 -8.43
CA PRO A 66 2.18 -15.63 -8.19
C PRO A 66 1.66 -16.20 -9.51
N ASN A 67 1.52 -17.53 -9.60
CA ASN A 67 1.05 -18.18 -10.83
C ASN A 67 -0.43 -17.85 -11.12
N GLU A 68 -1.22 -17.63 -10.07
CA GLU A 68 -2.66 -17.37 -10.13
C GLU A 68 -2.99 -15.95 -10.61
N TYR A 69 -2.08 -15.00 -10.42
CA TYR A 69 -2.26 -13.58 -10.78
C TYR A 69 -1.08 -13.07 -11.60
N PRO A 70 -1.08 -13.32 -12.92
CA PRO A 70 -0.09 -12.76 -13.83
C PRO A 70 -0.01 -11.24 -13.74
N ASP A 71 1.19 -10.70 -13.95
CA ASP A 71 1.49 -9.27 -13.93
C ASP A 71 1.22 -8.56 -12.59
N LEU A 72 0.89 -9.28 -11.52
CA LEU A 72 0.59 -8.67 -10.23
C LEU A 72 1.72 -7.77 -9.69
N PRO A 73 3.01 -8.15 -9.79
CA PRO A 73 4.10 -7.24 -9.43
C PRO A 73 4.12 -5.95 -10.25
N ALA A 74 3.81 -6.03 -11.55
CA ALA A 74 3.75 -4.86 -12.42
C ALA A 74 2.54 -3.98 -12.08
N MET A 75 1.39 -4.58 -11.79
CA MET A 75 0.19 -3.88 -11.32
C MET A 75 0.46 -3.11 -10.03
N GLU A 76 1.05 -3.75 -9.02
CA GLU A 76 1.41 -3.09 -7.76
C GLU A 76 2.39 -1.93 -8.01
N ASN A 77 3.41 -2.16 -8.84
CA ASN A 77 4.38 -1.11 -9.18
C ASN A 77 3.70 0.11 -9.84
N VAL A 78 2.78 -0.11 -10.80
CA VAL A 78 2.04 0.99 -11.45
C VAL A 78 1.12 1.72 -10.47
N CYS A 79 0.41 1.00 -9.59
CA CYS A 79 -0.41 1.61 -8.54
C CYS A 79 0.41 2.49 -7.58
N MET A 80 1.61 2.04 -7.21
CA MET A 80 2.52 2.77 -6.32
C MET A 80 3.14 4.00 -7.00
N ILE A 81 3.50 3.90 -8.29
CA ILE A 81 3.92 5.05 -9.11
C ILE A 81 2.79 6.08 -9.24
N MET A 82 1.55 5.63 -9.47
CA MET A 82 0.39 6.54 -9.53
C MET A 82 0.17 7.24 -8.19
N ALA A 83 0.31 6.53 -7.06
CA ALA A 83 0.21 7.11 -5.72
C ALA A 83 1.29 8.19 -5.48
N GLU A 84 2.54 7.93 -5.88
CA GLU A 84 3.63 8.90 -5.79
C GLU A 84 3.35 10.13 -6.68
N ALA A 85 2.89 9.92 -7.91
CA ALA A 85 2.56 10.99 -8.86
C ALA A 85 1.42 11.91 -8.36
N VAL A 86 0.54 11.41 -7.49
CA VAL A 86 -0.50 12.22 -6.84
C VAL A 86 -0.05 12.84 -5.51
N GLY A 87 1.20 12.63 -5.10
CA GLY A 87 1.81 13.27 -3.93
C GLY A 87 1.70 12.48 -2.63
N MET A 88 1.36 11.18 -2.68
CA MET A 88 1.30 10.35 -1.48
C MET A 88 2.70 9.99 -0.97
N ASN A 89 2.79 9.77 0.35
CA ASN A 89 4.01 9.26 0.97
C ASN A 89 4.23 7.78 0.61
N VAL A 90 5.03 7.54 -0.43
CA VAL A 90 5.32 6.22 -0.98
C VAL A 90 6.78 5.83 -0.68
N PRO A 91 7.04 4.67 -0.08
CA PRO A 91 8.41 4.17 0.07
C PRO A 91 9.08 3.93 -1.28
N PRO A 92 10.42 4.05 -1.36
CA PRO A 92 11.14 3.63 -2.55
C PRO A 92 10.77 2.20 -2.94
N HIS A 93 10.46 2.00 -4.21
CA HIS A 93 10.04 0.73 -4.75
C HIS A 93 10.48 0.56 -6.21
N GLY A 94 10.23 -0.61 -6.80
CA GLY A 94 10.45 -0.85 -8.21
C GLY A 94 10.19 -2.29 -8.64
N LEU A 95 10.27 -2.51 -9.94
CA LEU A 95 10.10 -3.81 -10.58
C LEU A 95 11.44 -4.31 -11.12
N PHE A 96 11.81 -5.53 -10.77
CA PHE A 96 13.13 -6.09 -11.07
C PHE A 96 13.03 -7.54 -11.55
N PRO A 97 13.87 -7.97 -12.51
CA PRO A 97 13.95 -9.36 -12.90
C PRO A 97 14.61 -10.21 -11.81
N MET A 98 14.04 -11.39 -11.56
CA MET A 98 14.60 -12.48 -10.77
C MET A 98 15.60 -13.30 -11.59
N ALA A 99 16.27 -14.27 -10.97
CA ALA A 99 17.26 -15.12 -11.64
C ALA A 99 16.65 -15.98 -12.78
N ASP A 100 15.35 -16.28 -12.70
CA ASP A 100 14.58 -16.99 -13.73
C ASP A 100 13.93 -16.05 -14.76
N GLY A 101 14.19 -14.74 -14.68
CA GLY A 101 13.65 -13.72 -15.58
C GLY A 101 12.24 -13.23 -15.23
N ARG A 102 11.55 -13.82 -14.24
CA ARG A 102 10.25 -13.32 -13.78
C ARG A 102 10.39 -11.97 -13.10
N LEU A 103 9.37 -11.12 -13.22
CA LEU A 103 9.36 -9.83 -12.57
C LEU A 103 8.99 -9.96 -11.09
N CYS A 104 9.67 -9.19 -10.25
CA CYS A 104 9.46 -9.12 -8.81
C CYS A 104 9.32 -7.67 -8.39
N TYR A 105 8.27 -7.38 -7.63
CA TYR A 105 8.08 -6.08 -7.02
C TYR A 105 8.90 -6.01 -5.75
N VAL A 106 9.66 -4.92 -5.59
CA VAL A 106 10.50 -4.68 -4.44
C VAL A 106 10.12 -3.36 -3.81
N ILE A 107 9.97 -3.35 -2.49
CA ILE A 107 9.70 -2.16 -1.71
C ILE A 107 10.64 -2.06 -0.51
N LYS A 108 11.13 -0.85 -0.22
CA LYS A 108 11.88 -0.55 0.99
C LYS A 108 10.93 -0.51 2.19
N ARG A 109 11.31 -1.19 3.28
CA ARG A 109 10.53 -1.21 4.51
C ARG A 109 10.56 0.14 5.20
N PHE A 110 9.40 0.71 5.51
CA PHE A 110 9.28 1.93 6.30
C PHE A 110 9.39 1.69 7.81
N ASP A 111 9.15 0.46 8.26
CA ASP A 111 9.23 0.02 9.66
C ASP A 111 10.64 -0.42 10.07
N ARG A 112 11.65 -0.05 9.26
CA ARG A 112 13.06 -0.35 9.49
C ARG A 112 13.94 0.89 9.32
N THR A 113 14.96 1.01 10.17
CA THR A 113 16.06 1.96 9.96
C THR A 113 17.00 1.41 8.88
N GLU A 114 17.97 2.22 8.43
CA GLU A 114 18.89 1.82 7.35
C GLU A 114 19.77 0.61 7.71
N ASP A 115 20.08 0.44 8.99
CA ASP A 115 20.81 -0.69 9.56
C ASP A 115 19.92 -1.88 9.92
N GLY A 116 18.61 -1.80 9.67
CA GLY A 116 17.65 -2.88 9.92
C GLY A 116 17.05 -2.90 11.34
N GLY A 117 17.32 -1.88 12.14
CA GLY A 117 16.65 -1.64 13.42
C GLY A 117 15.13 -1.48 13.24
N LYS A 118 14.36 -1.98 14.21
CA LYS A 118 12.89 -1.99 14.14
C LYS A 118 12.33 -0.63 14.56
N ILE A 119 11.44 -0.07 13.74
CA ILE A 119 10.57 1.03 14.13
C ILE A 119 9.20 0.44 14.46
N GLN A 120 8.59 0.92 15.54
CA GLN A 120 7.28 0.41 15.95
C GLN A 120 6.23 0.82 14.93
N SER A 121 5.43 -0.16 14.49
CA SER A 121 4.32 0.02 13.57
C SER A 121 3.17 -0.83 14.07
N GLU A 122 1.99 -0.23 14.20
CA GLU A 122 0.77 -0.91 14.65
C GLU A 122 -0.28 -0.83 13.54
N THR A 123 -0.72 -1.98 13.04
CA THR A 123 -1.79 -2.03 12.02
C THR A 123 -3.13 -1.64 12.63
N MET A 124 -4.07 -1.14 11.82
CA MET A 124 -5.43 -0.85 12.30
C MET A 124 -6.16 -2.12 12.72
N TYR A 125 -5.80 -3.27 12.16
CA TYR A 125 -6.25 -4.58 12.65
C TYR A 125 -5.90 -4.79 14.13
N GLN A 126 -4.65 -4.51 14.52
CA GLN A 126 -4.17 -4.64 15.90
C GLN A 126 -4.72 -3.53 16.79
N LEU A 127 -4.68 -2.27 16.35
CA LEU A 127 -5.13 -1.12 17.14
C LEU A 127 -6.62 -1.17 17.48
N LEU A 128 -7.44 -1.69 16.56
CA LEU A 128 -8.87 -1.86 16.78
C LEU A 128 -9.22 -3.18 17.49
N GLY A 129 -8.24 -4.04 17.74
CA GLY A 129 -8.46 -5.36 18.35
C GLY A 129 -9.39 -6.26 17.53
N SER A 130 -9.39 -6.11 16.20
CA SER A 130 -10.30 -6.87 15.33
C SER A 130 -9.84 -8.32 15.20
N THR A 131 -10.80 -9.23 15.08
CA THR A 131 -10.55 -10.66 14.82
C THR A 131 -10.49 -10.96 13.32
N ASP A 132 -11.14 -10.16 12.49
CA ASP A 132 -11.16 -10.28 11.03
C ASP A 132 -10.65 -8.99 10.37
N LYS A 133 -9.77 -9.13 9.38
CA LYS A 133 -9.18 -8.00 8.64
C LYS A 133 -10.24 -7.17 7.89
N TYR A 134 -11.40 -7.73 7.55
CA TYR A 134 -12.51 -7.07 6.86
C TYR A 134 -13.59 -6.53 7.81
N GLU A 135 -13.51 -6.85 9.10
CA GLU A 135 -14.51 -6.44 10.10
C GLU A 135 -14.14 -5.08 10.69
N GLY A 136 -14.61 -4.02 10.02
CA GLY A 136 -14.37 -2.63 10.39
C GLY A 136 -14.94 -1.64 9.36
N SER A 137 -14.64 -0.36 9.57
CA SER A 137 -15.04 0.71 8.64
C SER A 137 -13.92 1.73 8.48
N LEU A 138 -13.97 2.53 7.41
CA LEU A 138 -13.01 3.61 7.25
C LEU A 138 -13.21 4.70 8.31
N GLU A 139 -14.42 4.86 8.85
CA GLU A 139 -14.68 5.70 10.01
C GLU A 139 -13.97 5.22 11.27
N SER A 140 -13.91 3.91 11.53
CA SER A 140 -13.19 3.39 12.71
C SER A 140 -11.68 3.61 12.58
N ILE A 141 -11.11 3.43 11.39
CA ILE A 141 -9.72 3.80 11.11
C ILE A 141 -9.50 5.30 11.30
N GLY A 142 -10.37 6.13 10.72
CA GLY A 142 -10.30 7.58 10.86
C GLY A 142 -10.35 8.05 12.30
N LYS A 143 -11.22 7.43 13.12
CA LYS A 143 -11.29 7.68 14.56
C LYS A 143 -9.98 7.30 15.27
N ALA A 144 -9.39 6.15 14.93
CA ALA A 144 -8.11 5.72 15.49
C ALA A 144 -6.96 6.67 15.11
N ILE A 145 -6.87 7.09 13.85
CA ILE A 145 -5.89 8.10 13.39
C ILE A 145 -6.05 9.38 14.21
N ARG A 146 -7.28 9.90 14.32
CA ARG A 146 -7.53 11.13 15.08
C ARG A 146 -7.26 11.02 16.58
N ALA A 147 -7.29 9.81 17.14
CA ALA A 147 -7.03 9.57 18.55
C ALA A 147 -5.53 9.41 18.87
N HIS A 148 -4.74 8.93 17.92
CA HIS A 148 -3.36 8.50 18.17
C HIS A 148 -2.31 9.29 17.40
N ALA A 149 -2.64 9.85 16.23
CA ALA A 149 -1.70 10.60 15.42
C ALA A 149 -1.24 11.90 16.10
N GLU A 150 0.05 12.19 16.01
CA GLU A 150 0.64 13.46 16.45
C GLU A 150 0.07 14.63 15.65
N ASN A 151 0.03 14.51 14.31
CA ASN A 151 -0.53 15.53 13.43
C ASN A 151 -1.87 15.08 12.86
N VAL A 152 -2.89 15.14 13.73
CA VAL A 152 -4.26 14.70 13.42
C VAL A 152 -4.78 15.31 12.11
N GLY A 153 -4.55 16.59 11.85
CA GLY A 153 -5.06 17.26 10.65
C GLY A 153 -4.46 16.70 9.37
N LEU A 154 -3.13 16.62 9.29
CA LEU A 154 -2.44 16.12 8.10
C LEU A 154 -2.72 14.64 7.86
N ASP A 155 -2.59 13.80 8.89
CA ASP A 155 -2.80 12.34 8.75
C ASP A 155 -4.25 12.00 8.39
N THR A 156 -5.22 12.81 8.83
CA THR A 156 -6.63 12.63 8.47
C THR A 156 -6.90 12.99 7.00
N ILE A 157 -6.29 14.08 6.50
CA ILE A 157 -6.41 14.47 5.09
C ILE A 157 -5.73 13.43 4.20
N ASP A 158 -4.51 13.02 4.55
CA ASP A 158 -3.76 11.98 3.83
C ASP A 158 -4.56 10.66 3.78
N PHE A 159 -5.13 10.23 4.91
CA PHE A 159 -6.02 9.07 4.96
C PHE A 159 -7.21 9.20 4.01
N PHE A 160 -7.91 10.35 4.02
CA PHE A 160 -9.03 10.60 3.12
C PHE A 160 -8.61 10.53 1.63
N GLU A 161 -7.47 11.13 1.29
CA GLU A 161 -6.94 11.11 -0.08
C GLU A 161 -6.59 9.69 -0.54
N ARG A 162 -5.98 8.88 0.33
CA ARG A 162 -5.68 7.47 0.06
C ARG A 162 -6.95 6.64 -0.12
N VAL A 163 -7.97 6.86 0.69
CA VAL A 163 -9.28 6.19 0.53
C VAL A 163 -9.90 6.50 -0.83
N LEU A 164 -9.88 7.78 -1.24
CA LEU A 164 -10.38 8.19 -2.55
C LEU A 164 -9.58 7.59 -3.69
N PHE A 165 -8.25 7.54 -3.55
CA PHE A 165 -7.36 6.92 -4.53
C PHE A 165 -7.61 5.42 -4.67
N CYS A 166 -7.74 4.68 -3.57
CA CYS A 166 -8.07 3.25 -3.59
C CYS A 166 -9.37 2.98 -4.36
N PHE A 167 -10.41 3.81 -4.15
CA PHE A 167 -11.63 3.73 -4.93
C PHE A 167 -11.39 3.98 -6.43
N LEU A 168 -10.64 5.03 -6.77
CA LEU A 168 -10.33 5.40 -8.16
C LEU A 168 -9.55 4.33 -8.92
N ILE A 169 -8.58 3.69 -8.28
CA ILE A 169 -7.80 2.61 -8.90
C ILE A 169 -8.52 1.26 -8.84
N GLY A 170 -9.72 1.18 -8.25
CA GLY A 170 -10.46 -0.08 -8.12
C GLY A 170 -9.78 -1.09 -7.19
N ASN A 171 -9.27 -0.62 -6.04
CA ASN A 171 -8.72 -1.45 -4.98
C ASN A 171 -9.80 -1.78 -3.95
N GLY A 172 -10.53 -2.87 -4.18
CA GLY A 172 -11.54 -3.41 -3.27
C GLY A 172 -11.00 -4.34 -2.17
N ASP A 173 -9.68 -4.56 -2.09
CA ASP A 173 -9.02 -5.41 -1.07
C ASP A 173 -8.25 -4.61 0.01
N MET A 174 -8.48 -3.30 0.09
CA MET A 174 -7.83 -2.37 1.03
C MET A 174 -8.40 -2.48 2.47
N HIS A 175 -8.01 -3.53 3.20
CA HIS A 175 -8.56 -3.92 4.51
C HIS A 175 -7.72 -3.44 5.71
N LEU A 176 -8.11 -3.78 6.96
CA LEU A 176 -7.51 -3.23 8.20
C LEU A 176 -5.98 -3.43 8.33
N LYS A 177 -5.40 -4.45 7.69
CA LYS A 177 -3.95 -4.69 7.70
C LYS A 177 -3.14 -3.79 6.76
N ASN A 178 -3.80 -3.11 5.82
CA ASN A 178 -3.16 -2.17 4.88
C ASN A 178 -3.06 -0.74 5.43
N TRP A 179 -3.56 -0.53 6.65
CA TRP A 179 -3.49 0.73 7.35
C TRP A 179 -2.68 0.53 8.63
N ALA A 180 -1.73 1.41 8.91
CA ALA A 180 -0.92 1.33 10.11
C ALA A 180 -0.51 2.72 10.61
N LEU A 181 -0.27 2.82 11.91
CA LEU A 181 0.44 3.96 12.50
C LEU A 181 1.90 3.59 12.73
N LEU A 182 2.79 4.44 12.28
CA LEU A 182 4.23 4.35 12.51
C LEU A 182 4.62 5.26 13.66
N ILE A 183 5.32 4.71 14.67
CA ILE A 183 5.71 5.44 15.87
C ILE A 183 7.22 5.69 15.86
N ARG A 184 7.60 6.98 15.84
CA ARG A 184 8.99 7.46 15.93
C ARG A 184 9.08 8.46 17.07
N ASP A 185 10.03 8.27 17.98
CA ASP A 185 10.24 9.18 19.11
C ASP A 185 8.94 9.48 19.90
N LYS A 186 8.11 8.43 20.10
CA LYS A 186 6.78 8.48 20.74
C LYS A 186 5.70 9.27 19.99
N LYS A 187 5.98 9.70 18.76
CA LYS A 187 5.03 10.36 17.87
C LYS A 187 4.50 9.36 16.85
N ALA A 188 3.18 9.16 16.84
CA ALA A 188 2.54 8.32 15.84
C ALA A 188 2.15 9.17 14.61
N SER A 189 2.28 8.59 13.43
CA SER A 189 1.86 9.17 12.16
C SER A 189 1.30 8.07 11.26
N LEU A 190 0.48 8.42 10.27
CA LEU A 190 0.02 7.43 9.31
C LEU A 190 1.24 6.84 8.57
N ALA A 191 1.36 5.52 8.55
CA ALA A 191 2.46 4.87 7.85
C ALA A 191 2.46 5.25 6.36
N PRO A 192 3.62 5.21 5.68
CA PRO A 192 3.65 5.33 4.22
C PRO A 192 2.72 4.34 3.54
N VAL A 193 2.35 4.61 2.30
CA VAL A 193 1.49 3.74 1.49
C VAL A 193 2.19 2.41 1.18
N TYR A 194 1.46 1.30 1.20
CA TYR A 194 1.94 -0.03 0.82
C TYR A 194 0.78 -0.92 0.37
N ASP A 195 1.10 -2.01 -0.35
CA ASP A 195 0.12 -3.02 -0.80
C ASP A 195 -1.05 -2.41 -1.61
N LEU A 196 -0.75 -1.44 -2.50
CA LEU A 196 -1.73 -0.89 -3.43
C LEU A 196 -1.81 -1.72 -4.70
N VAL A 197 -3.00 -2.24 -5.02
CA VAL A 197 -3.24 -3.01 -6.24
C VAL A 197 -4.64 -2.66 -6.78
N SER A 198 -4.78 -2.55 -8.09
CA SER A 198 -6.10 -2.54 -8.75
C SER A 198 -6.71 -3.95 -8.73
N SER A 199 -7.22 -4.36 -7.59
CA SER A 199 -7.68 -5.73 -7.35
C SER A 199 -8.87 -6.13 -8.24
N ARG A 200 -9.67 -5.15 -8.65
CA ARG A 200 -10.81 -5.33 -9.56
C ARG A 200 -10.43 -5.88 -10.94
N VAL A 201 -9.18 -5.72 -11.36
CA VAL A 201 -8.65 -6.36 -12.58
C VAL A 201 -8.67 -7.88 -12.47
N TYR A 202 -8.40 -8.40 -11.26
CA TYR A 202 -8.36 -9.83 -10.97
C TYR A 202 -9.71 -10.35 -10.47
N PHE A 203 -10.49 -9.52 -9.77
CA PHE A 203 -11.79 -9.90 -9.18
C PHE A 203 -12.96 -9.08 -9.77
N LYS A 204 -13.59 -9.61 -10.83
CA LYS A 204 -14.65 -8.90 -11.58
C LYS A 204 -15.91 -8.52 -10.79
N ARG A 205 -16.15 -9.15 -9.63
CA ARG A 205 -17.33 -8.91 -8.77
C ARG A 205 -16.95 -8.33 -7.40
N GLU A 206 -15.75 -7.79 -7.28
CA GLU A 206 -15.31 -7.11 -6.07
C GLU A 206 -16.15 -5.86 -5.79
N GLU A 207 -16.33 -5.55 -4.52
CA GLU A 207 -16.97 -4.32 -4.07
C GLU A 207 -16.06 -3.11 -4.32
N ASP A 208 -16.62 -1.89 -4.22
CA ASP A 208 -15.84 -0.67 -4.45
C ASP A 208 -14.85 -0.38 -3.30
N SER A 209 -15.01 -1.01 -2.13
CA SER A 209 -14.15 -0.88 -0.96
C SER A 209 -14.23 -2.13 -0.06
N ALA A 210 -13.11 -2.57 0.49
CA ALA A 210 -13.05 -3.70 1.44
C ALA A 210 -13.77 -3.41 2.77
N LEU A 211 -13.74 -2.14 3.19
CA LEU A 211 -14.28 -1.66 4.46
C LEU A 211 -15.44 -0.70 4.21
N MET A 212 -16.38 -0.61 5.16
CA MET A 212 -17.53 0.26 5.01
C MET A 212 -17.15 1.75 4.94
N ILE A 213 -17.86 2.49 4.12
CA ILE A 213 -17.88 3.95 4.02
C ILE A 213 -19.35 4.38 4.05
N SER A 214 -19.76 5.18 5.03
CA SER A 214 -21.17 5.56 5.23
C SER A 214 -22.11 4.34 5.19
N ALA A 215 -21.73 3.25 5.86
CA ALA A 215 -22.43 1.96 5.90
C ALA A 215 -22.58 1.24 4.54
N LYS A 216 -21.71 1.52 3.56
CA LYS A 216 -21.68 0.87 2.25
C LYS A 216 -20.28 0.40 1.88
N LYS A 217 -20.20 -0.69 1.11
CA LYS A 217 -18.96 -1.14 0.46
C LYS A 217 -18.99 -1.02 -1.07
N ASN A 218 -20.19 -0.84 -1.65
CA ASN A 218 -20.39 -0.86 -3.09
C ASN A 218 -21.37 0.25 -3.53
N LYS A 219 -21.34 0.60 -4.81
CA LYS A 219 -22.08 1.70 -5.44
C LYS A 219 -21.78 3.03 -4.74
N LEU A 220 -20.51 3.23 -4.38
CA LEU A 220 -20.06 4.43 -3.71
C LEU A 220 -20.20 5.63 -4.64
N ARG A 221 -20.69 6.75 -4.08
CA ARG A 221 -20.89 8.00 -4.80
C ARG A 221 -20.13 9.12 -4.10
N ARG A 222 -19.96 10.23 -4.81
CA ARG A 222 -19.40 11.47 -4.27
C ARG A 222 -19.95 11.84 -2.88
N SER A 223 -21.27 11.74 -2.68
CA SER A 223 -21.92 12.05 -1.39
C SER A 223 -21.47 11.15 -0.23
N ASP A 224 -21.06 9.91 -0.50
CA ASP A 224 -20.54 9.01 0.54
C ASP A 224 -19.15 9.49 1.01
N PHE A 225 -18.29 9.94 0.10
CA PHE A 225 -16.99 10.55 0.42
C PHE A 225 -17.12 11.91 1.11
N GLU A 226 -18.09 12.74 0.72
CA GLU A 226 -18.36 14.02 1.38
C GLU A 226 -18.82 13.83 2.84
N ARG A 227 -19.72 12.85 3.08
CA ARG A 227 -20.10 12.46 4.45
C ARG A 227 -18.92 11.92 5.24
N PHE A 228 -18.09 11.09 4.61
CA PHE A 228 -16.91 10.55 5.25
C PHE A 228 -15.90 11.64 5.63
N ALA A 229 -15.62 12.60 4.73
CA ALA A 229 -14.77 13.74 5.04
C ALA A 229 -15.33 14.60 6.20
N ALA A 230 -16.65 14.79 6.25
CA ALA A 230 -17.31 15.48 7.36
C ALA A 230 -17.15 14.71 8.68
N TYR A 231 -17.29 13.37 8.66
CA TYR A 231 -17.03 12.51 9.83
C TYR A 231 -15.59 12.67 10.34
N LEU A 232 -14.64 12.72 9.40
CA LEU A 232 -13.22 12.95 9.67
C LEU A 232 -12.91 14.37 10.17
N LYS A 233 -13.89 15.28 10.19
CA LYS A 233 -13.74 16.71 10.52
C LYS A 233 -12.76 17.44 9.61
N ILE A 234 -12.75 17.06 8.33
CA ILE A 234 -12.02 17.80 7.28
C ILE A 234 -12.86 19.01 6.89
N ASP A 235 -12.19 20.15 6.70
CA ASP A 235 -12.85 21.37 6.22
C ASP A 235 -13.63 21.11 4.92
N PRO A 236 -14.90 21.53 4.79
CA PRO A 236 -15.72 21.22 3.62
C PRO A 236 -15.12 21.70 2.29
N LYS A 237 -14.42 22.85 2.29
CA LYS A 237 -13.77 23.38 1.09
C LYS A 237 -12.54 22.54 0.72
N ALA A 238 -11.74 22.15 1.70
CA ALA A 238 -10.62 21.22 1.49
C ALA A 238 -11.13 19.87 0.94
N ALA A 239 -12.14 19.28 1.57
CA ALA A 239 -12.75 18.03 1.13
C ALA A 239 -13.31 18.13 -0.31
N ALA A 240 -14.06 19.18 -0.61
CA ALA A 240 -14.61 19.41 -1.94
C ALA A 240 -13.51 19.59 -3.01
N ASN A 241 -12.42 20.28 -2.68
CA ASN A 241 -11.28 20.45 -3.58
C ASN A 241 -10.57 19.12 -3.84
N THR A 242 -10.32 18.31 -2.81
CA THR A 242 -9.75 16.96 -2.96
C THR A 242 -10.64 16.09 -3.83
N VAL A 243 -11.94 15.99 -3.52
CA VAL A 243 -12.89 15.19 -4.30
C VAL A 243 -12.96 15.68 -5.75
N SER A 244 -13.06 16.99 -5.97
CA SER A 244 -13.21 17.54 -7.32
C SER A 244 -11.93 17.41 -8.15
N SER A 245 -10.74 17.67 -7.56
CA SER A 245 -9.46 17.56 -8.28
C SER A 245 -9.09 16.13 -8.66
N ARG A 246 -9.59 15.13 -7.92
CA ARG A 246 -9.28 13.71 -8.13
C ARG A 246 -10.37 12.93 -8.87
N LEU A 247 -11.66 13.26 -8.67
CA LEU A 247 -12.79 12.60 -9.34
C LEU A 247 -13.28 13.31 -10.61
N ALA A 248 -12.91 14.57 -10.86
CA ALA A 248 -13.32 15.22 -12.10
C ALA A 248 -12.62 14.54 -13.29
N PRO A 249 -13.34 14.24 -14.40
CA PRO A 249 -12.67 13.92 -15.64
C PRO A 249 -11.77 15.11 -15.97
N ARG A 250 -10.45 14.95 -15.88
CA ARG A 250 -9.54 15.91 -16.49
C ARG A 250 -9.92 15.94 -17.95
N GLN A 251 -10.30 17.12 -18.46
CA GLN A 251 -10.28 17.34 -19.90
C GLN A 251 -8.91 16.84 -20.35
N THR A 252 -8.90 15.78 -21.14
CA THR A 252 -7.71 15.27 -21.80
C THR A 252 -7.25 16.40 -22.70
N ALA A 253 -6.35 17.25 -22.20
CA ALA A 253 -5.51 18.06 -23.05
C ALA A 253 -4.82 17.06 -24.00
N SER A 254 -5.01 17.29 -25.30
CA SER A 254 -4.56 16.44 -26.38
C SER A 254 -3.08 16.10 -26.24
N LEU A 255 -2.79 14.93 -25.69
CA LEU A 255 -1.44 14.34 -25.73
C LEU A 255 -1.20 13.56 -27.03
N PHE A 256 -2.15 13.65 -27.97
CA PHE A 256 -2.03 13.23 -29.37
C PHE A 256 -2.74 14.28 -30.23
N SER A 257 -2.13 15.44 -30.38
CA SER A 257 -2.37 16.31 -31.53
C SER A 257 -1.02 16.46 -32.23
N ASP A 258 -0.93 15.75 -33.35
CA ASP A 258 0.08 15.66 -34.41
C ASP A 258 1.52 15.22 -34.06
#